data_AF-A0AA86UNM2-F1
#
_entry.id   AF-A0AA86UNM2-F1
#
_cell.length_a   1.000
_cell.length_b   1.000
_cell.length_c   1.000
_cell.angle_alpha   90.00
_cell.angle_beta   90.00
_cell.angle_gamma   90.00
#
_symmetry.space_group_name_H-M   'P 1'
#
loop_
_entity.id
_entity.type
_entity.pdbx_description
1 polymer ?
#
loop_
_entity_poly.entity_id
_entity_poly.type
_entity_poly.pdbx_seq_one_letter_code
_entity_poly.pdbx_strand_id
1 'polypeptide(L)'
;MTCEFYDKTGCCKHGHNCSRPHPVLELSNTLIFEGVCPAIRNVSNILQVNFWNNVYEDLFLRCDEFGFIQDCALSINQNHLFGTFFVQFKNLNDAQKCYETLKNQQYAGKTLKLRFGPMNTLRKGVCIKNLQKRCNDECNYIHQFDARDVAKELFAYNDRWR
;
A
#
# COMPACT_ATOMS: atom_id res chain seq x y z
N MET A 1 -24.82 -3.62 5.37
CA MET A 1 -23.92 -2.65 4.70
C MET A 1 -22.51 -2.91 5.19
N THR A 2 -21.54 -3.02 4.27
CA THR A 2 -20.12 -3.26 4.55
C THR A 2 -19.47 -2.05 5.24
N CYS A 3 -18.27 -2.26 5.79
CA CYS A 3 -17.49 -1.18 6.39
C CYS A 3 -16.91 -0.27 5.31
N GLU A 4 -17.33 0.99 5.28
CA GLU A 4 -16.89 1.96 4.26
C GLU A 4 -15.36 2.14 4.23
N PHE A 5 -14.72 2.24 5.39
CA PHE A 5 -13.27 2.41 5.47
C PHE A 5 -12.55 1.18 4.95
N TYR A 6 -13.01 -0.02 5.33
CA TYR A 6 -12.46 -1.26 4.82
C TYR A 6 -12.63 -1.38 3.30
N ASP A 7 -13.80 -1.08 2.75
CA ASP A 7 -14.04 -1.16 1.31
C ASP A 7 -13.13 -0.20 0.52
N LYS A 8 -12.79 0.95 1.11
CA LYS A 8 -11.97 1.98 0.46
C LYS A 8 -10.46 1.81 0.67
N THR A 9 -10.04 1.26 1.81
CA THR A 9 -8.60 1.19 2.19
C THR A 9 -8.11 -0.22 2.45
N GLY A 10 -8.99 -1.22 2.49
CA GLY A 10 -8.67 -2.59 2.93
C GLY A 10 -8.31 -2.71 4.41
N CYS A 11 -8.31 -1.60 5.16
CA CYS A 11 -7.92 -1.54 6.56
C CYS A 11 -9.03 -0.87 7.38
N CYS A 12 -9.23 -1.33 8.61
CA CYS A 12 -10.19 -0.72 9.54
C CYS A 12 -9.56 -0.65 10.93
N LYS A 13 -9.65 0.51 11.59
CA LYS A 13 -9.12 0.72 12.94
C LYS A 13 -9.70 -0.24 13.99
N HIS A 14 -10.87 -0.82 13.72
CA HIS A 14 -11.53 -1.78 14.60
C HIS A 14 -11.15 -3.24 14.29
N GLY A 15 -10.47 -3.51 13.17
CA GLY A 15 -10.08 -4.87 12.77
C GLY A 15 -11.25 -5.87 12.84
N HIS A 16 -11.05 -6.97 13.56
CA HIS A 16 -12.09 -8.00 13.79
C HIS A 16 -13.22 -7.55 14.72
N ASN A 17 -13.03 -6.50 15.51
CA ASN A 17 -14.04 -5.94 16.41
C ASN A 17 -14.97 -4.94 15.71
N CYS A 18 -14.86 -4.76 14.39
CA CYS A 18 -15.77 -3.90 13.67
C CYS A 18 -17.18 -4.51 13.64
N SER A 19 -18.19 -3.69 13.94
CA SER A 19 -19.60 -4.11 13.84
C SER A 19 -20.10 -4.26 12.39
N ARG A 20 -19.33 -3.77 11.42
CA ARG A 20 -19.65 -3.87 9.99
C ARG A 20 -18.83 -4.98 9.33
N PRO A 21 -19.39 -5.74 8.38
CA PRO A 21 -18.67 -6.82 7.70
C PRO A 21 -17.42 -6.35 6.94
N HIS A 22 -16.38 -7.18 6.99
CA HIS A 22 -15.13 -7.05 6.23
C HIS A 22 -14.99 -8.29 5.32
N PRO A 23 -15.50 -8.27 4.09
CA PRO A 23 -15.37 -9.41 3.18
C PRO A 23 -13.89 -9.68 2.87
N VAL A 24 -13.50 -10.95 2.96
CA VAL A 24 -12.18 -11.42 2.52
C VAL A 24 -12.30 -11.79 1.06
N LEU A 25 -11.40 -11.27 0.22
CA LEU A 25 -11.36 -11.60 -1.19
C LEU A 25 -10.33 -12.68 -1.46
N GLU A 26 -10.71 -13.65 -2.29
CA GLU A 26 -9.80 -14.68 -2.79
C GLU A 26 -8.96 -14.19 -3.98
N LEU A 27 -9.45 -13.17 -4.70
CA LEU A 27 -8.77 -12.56 -5.83
C LEU A 27 -9.16 -11.09 -5.96
N SER A 28 -8.18 -10.23 -6.24
CA SER A 28 -8.34 -8.82 -6.57
C SER A 28 -7.15 -8.36 -7.39
N ASN A 29 -7.28 -7.26 -8.12
CA ASN A 29 -6.16 -6.64 -8.82
C ASN A 29 -5.29 -5.80 -7.87
N THR A 30 -5.74 -5.61 -6.64
CA THR A 30 -5.04 -4.83 -5.61
C THR A 30 -4.49 -5.76 -4.53
N LEU A 31 -3.21 -5.62 -4.21
CA LEU A 31 -2.55 -6.26 -3.09
C LEU A 31 -2.20 -5.24 -2.01
N ILE A 32 -2.27 -5.70 -0.76
CA ILE A 32 -1.93 -4.93 0.43
C ILE A 32 -0.83 -5.69 1.18
N PHE A 33 0.29 -5.02 1.40
CA PHE A 33 1.43 -5.47 2.19
C PHE A 33 1.33 -4.79 3.56
N GLU A 34 0.76 -5.49 4.53
CA GLU A 34 0.44 -4.90 5.85
C GLU A 34 1.70 -4.65 6.68
N GLY A 35 1.90 -3.40 7.12
CA GLY A 35 2.97 -3.04 8.05
C GLY A 35 4.38 -3.41 7.60
N VAL A 36 4.63 -3.43 6.28
CA VAL A 36 5.90 -3.81 5.69
C VAL A 36 7.01 -2.79 5.98
N CYS A 37 6.65 -1.51 6.05
CA CYS A 37 7.59 -0.44 6.38
C CYS A 37 7.62 -0.19 7.90
N PRO A 38 8.76 -0.37 8.58
CA PRO A 38 8.86 -0.14 10.01
C PRO A 38 8.87 1.35 10.36
N ALA A 39 8.38 1.68 11.55
CA ALA A 39 8.47 3.03 12.09
C ALA A 39 9.90 3.29 12.58
N ILE A 40 10.61 4.17 11.89
CA ILE A 40 11.91 4.68 12.33
C ILE A 40 11.70 5.95 13.16
N ARG A 41 12.30 5.99 14.35
CA ARG A 41 12.19 7.09 15.33
C ARG A 41 13.58 7.68 15.59
N ASN A 42 13.61 8.94 16.04
CA ASN A 42 14.84 9.64 16.45
C ASN A 42 15.90 9.73 15.34
N VAL A 43 15.47 9.84 14.08
CA VAL A 43 16.33 10.06 12.91
C VAL A 43 16.07 11.44 12.32
N SER A 44 17.01 11.98 11.55
CA SER A 44 16.78 13.23 10.82
C SER A 44 15.71 13.04 9.75
N ASN A 45 15.00 14.13 9.42
CA ASN A 45 13.96 14.09 8.38
C ASN A 45 14.50 13.60 7.03
N ILE A 46 15.74 13.96 6.68
CA ILE A 46 16.38 13.54 5.43
C ILE A 46 16.55 12.03 5.40
N LEU A 47 17.06 11.43 6.48
CA LEU A 47 17.23 9.97 6.56
C LEU A 47 15.88 9.26 6.55
N GLN A 48 14.86 9.84 7.17
CA GLN A 48 13.51 9.27 7.17
C GLN A 48 12.89 9.26 5.76
N VAL A 49 12.99 10.37 5.03
CA VAL A 49 12.49 10.47 3.65
C VAL A 49 13.25 9.51 2.73
N ASN A 50 14.58 9.45 2.83
CA ASN A 50 15.39 8.53 2.03
C ASN A 50 15.03 7.07 2.31
N PHE A 51 14.80 6.71 3.57
CA PHE A 51 14.35 5.37 3.94
C PHE A 51 13.00 5.04 3.30
N TRP A 52 12.03 5.94 3.33
CA TRP A 52 10.72 5.71 2.71
C TRP A 52 10.79 5.62 1.18
N ASN A 53 11.67 6.42 0.54
CA ASN A 53 11.96 6.30 -0.89
C ASN A 53 12.49 4.89 -1.22
N ASN A 54 13.49 4.42 -0.48
CA ASN A 54 14.09 3.09 -0.72
C ASN A 54 13.06 1.97 -0.54
N VAL A 55 12.21 2.04 0.51
CA VAL A 55 11.16 1.03 0.73
C VAL A 55 10.11 1.07 -0.39
N TYR A 56 9.70 2.26 -0.82
CA TYR A 56 8.76 2.41 -1.93
C TYR A 56 9.34 1.81 -3.22
N GLU A 57 10.60 2.12 -3.53
CA GLU A 57 11.32 1.63 -4.71
C GLU A 57 11.49 0.12 -4.70
N ASP A 58 12.01 -0.45 -3.62
CA ASP A 58 12.21 -1.90 -3.46
C ASP A 58 10.91 -2.67 -3.70
N LEU A 59 9.82 -2.24 -3.05
CA LEU A 59 8.53 -2.91 -3.14
C LEU A 59 7.91 -2.74 -4.52
N PHE A 60 8.05 -1.56 -5.13
CA PHE A 60 7.59 -1.33 -6.50
C PHE A 60 8.31 -2.26 -7.47
N LEU A 61 9.66 -2.25 -7.47
CA LEU A 61 10.46 -3.05 -8.38
C LEU A 61 10.20 -4.54 -8.20
N ARG A 62 10.03 -4.99 -6.95
CA ARG A 62 9.67 -6.38 -6.65
C ARG A 62 8.30 -6.75 -7.24
N CYS A 63 7.30 -5.87 -7.14
CA CYS A 63 5.97 -6.11 -7.70
C CYS A 63 5.95 -6.02 -9.24
N ASP A 64 6.78 -5.14 -9.80
CA ASP A 64 6.90 -4.86 -11.22
C ASP A 64 7.49 -6.04 -12.02
N GLU A 65 8.14 -6.99 -11.36
CA GLU A 65 8.53 -8.28 -11.96
C GLU A 65 7.33 -9.13 -12.42
N PHE A 66 6.13 -8.90 -11.87
CA PHE A 66 4.95 -9.74 -12.12
C PHE A 66 4.00 -9.19 -13.19
N GLY A 67 4.04 -7.88 -13.48
CA GLY A 67 3.21 -7.28 -14.51
C GLY A 67 3.06 -5.76 -14.39
N PHE A 68 2.24 -5.18 -15.26
CA PHE A 68 2.01 -3.73 -15.30
C PHE A 68 1.32 -3.23 -14.02
N ILE A 69 1.94 -2.26 -13.35
CA ILE A 69 1.42 -1.64 -12.13
C ILE A 69 0.63 -0.41 -12.56
N GLN A 70 -0.66 -0.42 -12.25
CA GLN A 70 -1.55 0.69 -12.56
C GLN A 70 -1.41 1.84 -11.56
N ASP A 71 -1.27 1.51 -10.26
CA ASP A 71 -1.15 2.50 -9.18
C ASP A 71 -0.52 1.83 -7.94
N CYS A 72 0.15 2.61 -7.09
CA CYS A 72 0.66 2.12 -5.81
C CYS A 72 0.86 3.25 -4.80
N ALA A 73 0.87 2.92 -3.51
CA ALA A 73 1.03 3.89 -2.44
C ALA A 73 1.67 3.27 -1.20
N LEU A 74 2.62 3.97 -0.58
CA LEU A 74 3.14 3.65 0.75
C LEU A 74 2.43 4.54 1.78
N SER A 75 1.79 3.95 2.79
CA SER A 75 1.13 4.70 3.86
C SER A 75 2.12 5.13 4.95
N ILE A 76 2.05 6.41 5.31
CA ILE A 76 2.77 7.03 6.43
C ILE A 76 1.81 7.62 7.48
N ASN A 77 0.59 7.08 7.57
CA ASN A 77 -0.37 7.44 8.62
C ASN A 77 0.22 7.22 10.02
N GLN A 78 -0.15 8.01 11.04
CA GLN A 78 0.29 7.77 12.42
C GLN A 78 -0.61 6.79 13.19
N ASN A 79 -1.23 5.82 12.50
CA ASN A 79 -2.24 4.93 13.08
C ASN A 79 -2.24 3.53 12.42
N HIS A 80 -3.37 2.80 12.50
CA HIS A 80 -3.55 1.45 11.95
C HIS A 80 -3.19 1.25 10.47
N LEU A 81 -3.05 2.32 9.67
CA LEU A 81 -2.63 2.26 8.27
C LEU A 81 -1.10 2.30 8.09
N PHE A 82 -0.34 2.73 9.12
CA PHE A 82 1.09 3.01 9.02
C PHE A 82 1.87 1.85 8.38
N GLY A 83 2.78 2.20 7.47
CA GLY A 83 3.74 1.27 6.89
C GLY A 83 3.13 0.23 5.97
N THR A 84 1.85 0.37 5.62
CA THR A 84 1.18 -0.49 4.65
C THR A 84 1.50 -0.03 3.24
N PHE A 85 1.92 -0.96 2.37
CA PHE A 85 2.11 -0.69 0.95
C PHE A 85 0.96 -1.28 0.14
N PHE A 86 0.42 -0.48 -0.75
CA PHE A 86 -0.69 -0.82 -1.63
C PHE A 86 -0.16 -0.86 -3.06
N VAL A 87 -0.49 -1.91 -3.81
CA VAL A 87 -0.15 -2.01 -5.23
C VAL A 87 -1.36 -2.52 -5.99
N GLN A 88 -1.69 -1.86 -7.09
CA GLN A 88 -2.76 -2.22 -8.00
C GLN A 88 -2.16 -2.60 -9.35
N PHE A 89 -2.40 -3.83 -9.77
CA PHE A 89 -2.05 -4.33 -11.09
C PHE A 89 -3.15 -4.03 -12.09
N LYS A 90 -2.79 -3.93 -13.37
CA LYS A 90 -3.78 -3.84 -14.45
C LYS A 90 -4.54 -5.15 -14.64
N ASN A 91 -3.88 -6.30 -14.47
CA ASN A 91 -4.49 -7.62 -14.64
C ASN A 91 -4.62 -8.36 -13.31
N LEU A 92 -5.73 -9.08 -13.13
CA LEU A 92 -5.99 -9.92 -11.96
C LEU A 92 -4.95 -11.05 -11.80
N ASN A 93 -4.55 -11.66 -12.92
CA ASN A 93 -3.61 -12.79 -12.91
C ASN A 93 -2.21 -12.38 -12.43
N ASP A 94 -1.78 -11.15 -12.72
CA ASP A 94 -0.46 -10.65 -12.32
C ASP A 94 -0.44 -10.40 -10.80
N ALA A 95 -1.53 -9.83 -10.26
CA ALA A 95 -1.73 -9.72 -8.82
C ALA A 95 -1.75 -11.10 -8.13
N GLN A 96 -2.41 -12.10 -8.73
CA GLN A 96 -2.43 -13.46 -8.18
C GLN A 96 -1.05 -14.09 -8.15
N LYS A 97 -0.29 -14.01 -9.25
CA LYS A 97 1.09 -14.53 -9.32
C LYS A 97 2.00 -13.84 -8.30
N CYS A 98 1.89 -12.52 -8.17
CA CYS A 98 2.62 -11.75 -7.17
C CYS A 98 2.28 -12.24 -5.76
N TYR A 99 1.00 -12.38 -5.43
CA TYR A 99 0.55 -12.89 -4.14
C TYR A 99 1.08 -14.31 -3.85
N GLU A 100 0.94 -15.24 -4.79
CA GLU A 100 1.35 -16.63 -4.59
C GLU A 100 2.87 -16.79 -4.43
N THR A 101 3.64 -15.92 -5.10
CA THR A 101 5.11 -15.94 -5.04
C THR A 101 5.64 -15.26 -3.77
N LEU A 102 5.03 -14.15 -3.36
CA LEU A 102 5.51 -13.33 -2.25
C LEU A 102 4.87 -13.70 -0.91
N LYS A 103 3.73 -14.40 -0.88
CA LYS A 103 3.16 -14.91 0.37
C LYS A 103 4.19 -15.78 1.07
N ASN A 104 4.38 -15.53 2.37
CA ASN A 104 5.37 -16.21 3.23
C ASN A 104 6.84 -15.90 2.94
N GLN A 105 7.17 -15.05 1.96
CA GLN A 105 8.54 -14.56 1.79
C GLN A 105 8.93 -13.59 2.91
N GLN A 106 10.22 -13.38 3.11
CA GLN A 106 10.72 -12.40 4.06
C GLN A 106 11.15 -11.11 3.37
N TYR A 107 10.88 -9.98 4.01
CA TYR A 107 11.39 -8.66 3.66
C TYR A 107 11.94 -7.99 4.91
N ALA A 108 13.19 -7.53 4.87
CA ALA A 108 13.89 -6.94 6.02
C ALA A 108 13.79 -7.80 7.30
N GLY A 109 13.91 -9.14 7.16
CA GLY A 109 13.86 -10.09 8.28
C GLY A 109 12.46 -10.37 8.86
N LYS A 110 11.38 -9.85 8.25
CA LYS A 110 10.01 -10.14 8.64
C LYS A 110 9.25 -10.85 7.52
N THR A 111 8.44 -11.85 7.88
CA THR A 111 7.52 -12.47 6.92
C THR A 111 6.51 -11.44 6.42
N LEU A 112 6.36 -11.34 5.10
CA LEU A 112 5.40 -10.46 4.47
C LEU A 112 3.96 -10.92 4.77
N LYS A 113 3.13 -9.98 5.18
CA LYS A 113 1.68 -10.16 5.37
C LYS A 113 0.94 -9.59 4.16
N LEU A 114 0.66 -10.44 3.19
CA LEU A 114 -0.06 -10.06 1.98
C LEU A 114 -1.54 -10.45 2.07
N ARG A 115 -2.38 -9.65 1.43
CA ARG A 115 -3.80 -9.90 1.21
C ARG A 115 -4.30 -9.17 -0.03
N PHE A 116 -5.40 -9.64 -0.59
CA PHE A 116 -6.14 -8.92 -1.60
C PHE A 116 -6.94 -7.75 -0.99
N GLY A 117 -6.86 -6.59 -1.62
CA GLY A 117 -7.60 -5.39 -1.24
C GLY A 117 -8.99 -5.33 -1.88
N PRO A 118 -10.03 -4.86 -1.16
CA PRO A 118 -11.40 -4.77 -1.67
C PRO A 118 -11.65 -3.58 -2.59
N MET A 119 -10.73 -2.63 -2.66
CA MET A 119 -10.89 -1.43 -3.46
C MET A 119 -10.67 -1.69 -4.94
N ASN A 120 -11.55 -1.14 -5.78
CA ASN A 120 -11.36 -1.14 -7.23
C ASN A 120 -10.35 -0.09 -7.71
N THR A 121 -10.14 0.99 -6.95
CA THR A 121 -9.16 2.03 -7.26
C THR A 121 -8.50 2.57 -5.99
N LEU A 122 -7.16 2.62 -5.95
CA LEU A 122 -6.42 3.13 -4.79
C LEU A 122 -6.75 4.59 -4.49
N ARG A 123 -6.94 5.41 -5.53
CA ARG A 123 -7.29 6.83 -5.41
C ARG A 123 -8.49 7.10 -4.49
N LYS A 124 -9.47 6.20 -4.39
CA LYS A 124 -10.64 6.38 -3.50
C LYS A 124 -10.31 6.19 -2.02
N GLY A 125 -9.24 5.46 -1.71
CA GLY A 125 -8.72 5.26 -0.35
C GLY A 125 -7.78 6.37 0.11
N VAL A 126 -7.23 7.17 -0.80
CA VAL A 126 -6.26 8.25 -0.48
C VAL A 126 -6.97 9.47 0.12
N CYS A 127 -6.37 10.01 1.19
CA CYS A 127 -6.87 11.18 1.89
C CYS A 127 -6.52 12.48 1.15
N ILE A 128 -7.53 13.10 0.51
CA ILE A 128 -7.35 14.38 -0.19
C ILE A 128 -6.89 15.50 0.77
N LYS A 129 -7.37 15.52 2.02
CA LYS A 129 -6.98 16.53 3.01
C LYS A 129 -5.50 16.41 3.40
N ASN A 130 -4.94 15.19 3.39
CA ASN A 130 -3.53 14.97 3.69
C ASN A 130 -2.64 15.46 2.55
N LEU A 131 -3.04 15.26 1.29
CA LEU A 131 -2.35 15.84 0.13
C LEU A 131 -2.29 17.38 0.21
N GLN A 132 -3.30 18.01 0.82
CA GLN A 132 -3.35 19.44 1.07
C GLN A 132 -2.63 19.88 2.36
N LYS A 133 -2.00 18.95 3.10
CA LYS A 133 -1.36 19.17 4.41
C LYS A 133 -2.31 19.74 5.48
N ARG A 134 -3.58 19.32 5.46
CA ARG A 134 -4.67 19.81 6.36
C ARG A 134 -5.41 18.68 7.09
N CYS A 135 -4.81 17.49 7.19
CA CYS A 135 -5.42 16.34 7.86
C CYS A 135 -4.79 16.10 9.24
N ASN A 136 -5.43 15.26 10.05
CA ASN A 136 -4.99 14.86 11.39
C ASN A 136 -4.58 13.38 11.43
N ASP A 137 -3.99 12.96 12.55
CA ASP A 137 -3.44 11.61 12.72
C ASP A 137 -4.48 10.52 12.97
N GLU A 138 -5.73 10.90 13.30
CA GLU A 138 -6.85 9.96 13.51
C GLU A 138 -7.58 9.58 12.21
N CYS A 139 -7.03 9.98 11.06
CA CYS A 139 -7.64 9.75 9.76
C CYS A 139 -7.70 8.26 9.37
N ASN A 140 -8.86 7.82 8.86
CA ASN A 140 -9.07 6.45 8.38
C ASN A 140 -8.84 6.28 6.86
N TYR A 141 -8.30 7.30 6.20
CA TYR A 141 -7.92 7.27 4.79
C TYR A 141 -6.40 7.27 4.67
N ILE A 142 -5.88 6.76 3.55
CA ILE A 142 -4.46 6.57 3.29
C ILE A 142 -3.77 7.93 3.17
N HIS A 143 -2.83 8.20 4.07
CA HIS A 143 -1.86 9.29 3.99
C HIS A 143 -0.65 8.73 3.25
N GLN A 144 -0.62 8.92 1.93
CA GLN A 144 0.45 8.37 1.11
C GLN A 144 1.73 9.19 1.27
N PHE A 145 2.86 8.50 1.28
CA PHE A 145 4.16 9.10 1.16
C PHE A 145 4.30 9.80 -0.20
N ASP A 146 4.93 10.96 -0.21
CA ASP A 146 5.17 11.74 -1.41
C ASP A 146 6.43 11.23 -2.14
N ALA A 147 6.26 10.13 -2.88
CA ALA A 147 7.32 9.50 -3.65
C ALA A 147 7.47 10.09 -5.07
N ARG A 148 7.01 11.32 -5.34
CA ARG A 148 6.87 11.88 -6.70
C ARG A 148 8.10 11.71 -7.59
N ASP A 149 9.29 12.01 -7.06
CA ASP A 149 10.52 11.98 -7.84
C ASP A 149 10.89 10.55 -8.25
N VAL A 150 10.89 9.62 -7.29
CA VAL A 150 11.21 8.20 -7.52
C VAL A 150 10.10 7.51 -8.34
N ALA A 151 8.83 7.78 -8.03
CA ALA A 151 7.69 7.20 -8.73
C ALA A 151 7.69 7.56 -10.21
N LYS A 152 8.09 8.78 -10.58
CA LYS A 152 8.15 9.20 -11.99
C LYS A 152 9.08 8.30 -12.81
N GLU A 153 10.25 7.96 -12.28
CA GLU A 153 11.22 7.10 -12.95
C GLU A 153 10.73 5.65 -13.01
N LEU A 154 10.18 5.16 -11.90
CA LEU A 154 9.67 3.79 -11.80
C LEU A 154 8.48 3.52 -12.72
N PHE A 155 7.51 4.44 -12.81
CA PHE A 155 6.39 4.29 -13.72
C PHE A 155 6.80 4.43 -15.19
N ALA A 156 7.83 5.24 -15.50
CA ALA A 156 8.41 5.27 -16.84
C ALA A 156 9.08 3.93 -17.21
N TYR A 157 9.72 3.26 -16.24
CA TYR A 157 10.27 1.91 -16.43
C TYR A 157 9.20 0.81 -16.52
N ASN A 158 8.10 0.94 -15.77
CA ASN A 158 6.96 0.01 -15.81
C ASN A 158 6.24 0.01 -17.17
N ASP A 159 6.32 1.10 -17.93
CA ASP A 159 5.72 1.22 -19.27
C ASP A 159 6.25 0.16 -20.27
N ARG A 160 7.33 -0.57 -19.96
CA ARG A 160 7.76 -1.73 -20.74
C ARG A 160 6.71 -2.85 -20.83
N TRP A 161 5.75 -2.87 -19.92
CA TRP A 161 4.64 -3.83 -19.92
C TRP A 161 3.40 -3.34 -20.69
N ARG A 162 3.40 -2.10 -21.22
CA ARG A 162 2.23 -1.53 -21.91
C ARG A 162 1.94 -2.18 -23.25
#